data_AF-A0A1G0GEN1-F1
#
_entry.id   AF-A0A1G0GEN1-F1
#
_cell.length_a   1.000
_cell.length_b   1.000
_cell.length_c   1.000
_cell.angle_alpha   90.00
_cell.angle_beta   90.00
_cell.angle_gamma   90.00
#
_symmetry.space_group_name_H-M   'P 1'
#
loop_
_entity.id
_entity.type
_entity.pdbx_description
1 polymer ?
#
loop_
_entity_poly.entity_id
_entity_poly.type
_entity_poly.pdbx_seq_one_letter_code
_entity_poly.pdbx_strand_id
1 'polypeptide(L)'
;MNIGEPSHYKLHLGCRNPDGEHPLDQYIEDKSTWKDWNEWRNTNRNDWTRDYIFSLIEFYPRSNSWLFGGIFKVLDRGADRYSVEEIEEYVKYTGRLILSFYRYQGMRGRAFYLESHIEKLLVSQILESPYTGEVFPGYDNINHDFSVLKHIVSIEKLDWKTALQNIKGVYLIVDKSNGKAYVGSAYGESGLWSRMACYLGTGHGWDDQLVNLIQNKGDEYANANFRFTLLEIHGMYSSDDFIIGRESYWKEKLGTRVHGYNSN
;
A
#
# COMPACT_ATOMS: atom_id res chain seq x y z
N MET A 1 -15.65 -17.57 -14.33
CA MET A 1 -16.20 -16.27 -14.74
C MET A 1 -16.53 -16.37 -16.22
N ASN A 2 -17.78 -16.17 -16.64
CA ASN A 2 -18.13 -16.13 -18.05
C ASN A 2 -18.40 -14.67 -18.43
N ILE A 3 -17.62 -14.11 -19.34
CA ILE A 3 -17.71 -12.71 -19.76
C ILE A 3 -18.35 -12.54 -21.14
N GLY A 4 -18.82 -13.63 -21.76
CA GLY A 4 -19.28 -13.61 -23.16
C GLY A 4 -18.13 -13.36 -24.13
N GLU A 5 -18.36 -12.53 -25.15
CA GLU A 5 -17.37 -12.27 -26.21
C GLU A 5 -16.29 -11.25 -25.78
N PRO A 6 -15.00 -11.64 -25.71
CA PRO A 6 -13.93 -10.73 -25.27
C PRO A 6 -13.75 -9.49 -26.16
N SER A 7 -14.16 -9.55 -27.43
CA SER A 7 -14.12 -8.43 -28.40
C SER A 7 -14.98 -7.24 -27.97
N HIS A 8 -15.94 -7.42 -27.07
CA HIS A 8 -16.76 -6.34 -26.50
C HIS A 8 -16.06 -5.60 -25.35
N TYR A 9 -14.85 -6.00 -24.97
CA TYR A 9 -14.16 -5.47 -23.80
C TYR A 9 -12.84 -4.78 -24.18
N LYS A 10 -12.59 -3.65 -23.53
CA LYS A 10 -11.22 -3.15 -23.35
C LYS A 10 -10.63 -3.75 -22.09
N LEU A 11 -9.37 -4.14 -22.12
CA LEU A 11 -8.58 -4.45 -20.93
C LEU A 11 -8.00 -3.15 -20.38
N HIS A 12 -8.32 -2.84 -19.13
CA HIS A 12 -7.69 -1.76 -18.38
C HIS A 12 -6.63 -2.33 -17.43
N LEU A 13 -5.39 -1.88 -17.58
CA LEU A 13 -4.26 -2.15 -16.69
C LEU A 13 -3.88 -0.88 -15.94
N GLY A 14 -4.45 -0.70 -14.74
CA GLY A 14 -4.17 0.41 -13.86
C GLY A 14 -2.83 0.23 -13.16
N CYS A 15 -1.91 1.16 -13.41
CA CYS A 15 -0.58 1.23 -12.79
C CYS A 15 -0.37 2.62 -12.18
N ARG A 16 0.76 2.79 -11.51
CA ARG A 16 1.20 4.09 -10.98
C ARG A 16 1.06 5.22 -12.01
N ASN A 17 0.40 6.32 -11.61
CA ASN A 17 0.22 7.49 -12.46
C ASN A 17 1.51 8.36 -12.50
N PRO A 18 1.60 9.37 -13.39
CA PRO A 18 2.77 10.26 -13.45
C PRO A 18 3.06 11.02 -12.16
N ASP A 19 2.04 11.26 -11.34
CA ASP A 19 2.16 11.92 -10.04
C ASP A 19 2.69 10.99 -8.93
N GLY A 20 2.91 9.71 -9.25
CA GLY A 20 3.52 8.73 -8.36
C GLY A 20 2.51 7.93 -7.53
N GLU A 21 1.21 8.21 -7.67
CA GLU A 21 0.14 7.52 -6.94
C GLU A 21 -0.14 6.15 -7.55
N HIS A 22 -0.29 5.15 -6.69
CA HIS A 22 -0.56 3.79 -7.12
C HIS A 22 -2.05 3.45 -6.91
N PRO A 23 -2.77 2.93 -7.93
CA PRO A 23 -4.22 2.70 -7.83
C PRO A 23 -4.62 1.69 -6.75
N LEU A 24 -3.77 0.71 -6.45
CA LEU A 24 -4.00 -0.23 -5.35
C LEU A 24 -4.11 0.48 -3.99
N ASP A 25 -3.27 1.49 -3.75
CA ASP A 25 -3.24 2.20 -2.46
C ASP A 25 -4.51 3.06 -2.29
N GLN A 26 -4.92 3.75 -3.35
CA GLN A 26 -6.18 4.50 -3.36
C GLN A 26 -7.39 3.57 -3.23
N TYR A 27 -7.38 2.41 -3.91
CA TYR A 27 -8.47 1.44 -3.86
C TYR A 27 -8.67 0.83 -2.47
N ILE A 28 -7.58 0.55 -1.73
CA ILE A 28 -7.71 0.03 -0.37
C ILE A 28 -8.20 1.10 0.61
N GLU A 29 -7.79 2.36 0.44
CA GLU A 29 -8.24 3.49 1.25
C GLU A 29 -9.72 3.81 1.02
N ASP A 30 -10.12 3.97 -0.24
CA ASP A 30 -11.49 4.19 -0.67
C ASP A 30 -11.75 3.45 -1.99
N LYS A 31 -12.53 2.37 -1.92
CA LYS A 31 -12.88 1.55 -3.08
C LYS A 31 -13.58 2.33 -4.19
N SER A 32 -14.27 3.42 -3.85
CA SER A 32 -14.99 4.23 -4.84
C SER A 32 -14.05 4.96 -5.80
N THR A 33 -12.83 5.27 -5.36
CA THR A 33 -11.79 5.91 -6.18
C THR A 33 -11.47 5.11 -7.43
N TRP A 34 -11.58 3.78 -7.38
CA TRP A 34 -11.32 2.94 -8.55
C TRP A 34 -12.29 3.19 -9.70
N LYS A 35 -13.50 3.67 -9.41
CA LYS A 35 -14.43 4.12 -10.45
C LYS A 35 -13.86 5.34 -11.18
N ASP A 36 -13.29 6.31 -10.46
CA ASP A 36 -12.68 7.50 -11.05
C ASP A 36 -11.52 7.14 -11.99
N TRP A 37 -10.72 6.11 -11.64
CA TRP A 37 -9.71 5.60 -12.56
C TRP A 37 -10.33 5.18 -13.88
N ASN A 38 -11.43 4.43 -13.87
CA ASN A 38 -12.12 3.98 -15.08
C ASN A 38 -12.87 5.11 -15.81
N GLU A 39 -13.32 6.14 -15.11
CA GLU A 39 -13.98 7.31 -15.70
C GLU A 39 -12.99 8.34 -16.26
N TRP A 40 -11.74 8.35 -15.81
CA TRP A 40 -10.72 9.26 -16.29
C TRP A 40 -10.50 9.14 -17.80
N ARG A 41 -10.41 10.29 -18.48
CA ARG A 41 -10.17 10.37 -19.92
C ARG A 41 -9.12 11.42 -20.23
N ASN A 42 -8.16 11.06 -21.07
CA ASN A 42 -7.33 12.05 -21.76
C ASN A 42 -8.16 12.71 -22.87
N THR A 43 -8.27 14.04 -22.88
CA THR A 43 -9.07 14.80 -23.87
C THR A 43 -8.70 14.51 -25.32
N ASN A 44 -7.47 14.08 -25.59
CA ASN A 44 -6.99 13.76 -26.94
C ASN A 44 -7.10 12.26 -27.31
N ARG A 45 -7.69 11.42 -26.44
CA ARG A 45 -7.75 9.97 -26.67
C ARG A 45 -9.09 9.37 -26.24
N ASN A 46 -9.56 8.42 -27.02
CA ASN A 46 -10.63 7.51 -26.62
C ASN A 46 -10.03 6.12 -26.31
N ASP A 47 -9.85 5.84 -25.03
CA ASP A 47 -9.34 4.57 -24.51
C ASP A 47 -10.44 3.49 -24.48
N TRP A 48 -11.68 3.88 -24.16
CA TRP A 48 -12.81 2.97 -23.99
C TRP A 48 -13.67 2.88 -25.25
N THR A 49 -13.09 2.34 -26.32
CA THR A 49 -13.75 2.18 -27.63
C THR A 49 -14.75 1.02 -27.71
N ARG A 50 -14.88 0.21 -26.66
CA ARG A 50 -15.84 -0.90 -26.55
C ARG A 50 -16.88 -0.60 -25.48
N ASP A 51 -17.90 -1.45 -25.39
CA ASP A 51 -19.01 -1.27 -24.46
C ASP A 51 -18.64 -1.60 -23.01
N TYR A 52 -17.63 -2.46 -22.82
CA TYR A 52 -17.21 -2.89 -21.50
C TYR A 52 -15.71 -2.69 -21.26
N ILE A 53 -15.34 -2.56 -19.99
CA ILE A 53 -13.97 -2.47 -19.50
C ILE A 53 -13.75 -3.64 -18.54
N PHE A 54 -12.81 -4.52 -18.85
CA PHE A 54 -12.29 -5.52 -17.92
C PHE A 54 -11.12 -4.89 -17.16
N SER A 55 -11.35 -4.54 -15.90
CA SER A 55 -10.48 -3.60 -15.19
C SER A 55 -9.61 -4.28 -14.14
N LEU A 56 -8.29 -4.11 -14.28
CA LEU A 56 -7.28 -4.71 -13.41
C LEU A 56 -6.41 -3.63 -12.77
N ILE A 57 -6.14 -3.80 -11.48
CA ILE A 57 -5.22 -3.00 -10.68
C ILE A 57 -3.89 -3.76 -10.60
N GLU A 58 -2.77 -3.11 -10.84
CA GLU A 58 -1.45 -3.70 -10.58
C GLU A 58 -1.35 -4.14 -9.11
N PHE A 59 -1.02 -5.41 -8.87
CA PHE A 59 -0.90 -5.95 -7.52
C PHE A 59 0.58 -6.04 -7.13
N TYR A 60 1.18 -4.88 -6.82
CA TYR A 60 2.62 -4.78 -6.53
C TYR A 60 3.16 -5.69 -5.40
N PRO A 61 2.36 -6.21 -4.43
CA PRO A 61 2.88 -7.18 -3.47
C PRO A 61 3.40 -8.47 -4.12
N ARG A 62 3.00 -8.76 -5.37
CA ARG A 62 3.50 -9.91 -6.14
C ARG A 62 3.79 -9.49 -7.58
N SER A 63 5.00 -9.76 -8.06
CA SER A 63 5.38 -9.50 -9.46
C SER A 63 4.39 -10.13 -10.45
N ASN A 64 4.12 -9.44 -11.55
CA ASN A 64 3.23 -9.88 -12.63
C ASN A 64 1.81 -10.25 -12.17
N SER A 65 1.35 -9.69 -11.05
CA SER A 65 0.04 -9.98 -10.50
C SER A 65 -0.88 -8.79 -10.61
N TRP A 66 -2.17 -9.06 -10.77
CA TRP A 66 -3.19 -8.07 -11.04
C TRP A 66 -4.43 -8.38 -10.24
N LEU A 67 -4.89 -7.42 -9.44
CA LEU A 67 -6.13 -7.52 -8.69
C LEU A 67 -7.29 -7.15 -9.60
N PHE A 68 -8.28 -8.02 -9.69
CA PHE A 68 -9.49 -7.76 -10.43
C PHE A 68 -10.29 -6.65 -9.75
N GLY A 69 -10.46 -5.53 -10.45
CA GLY A 69 -11.15 -4.35 -9.96
C GLY A 69 -12.56 -4.18 -10.53
N GLY A 70 -13.10 -5.21 -11.18
CA GLY A 70 -14.47 -5.20 -11.71
C GLY A 70 -14.57 -5.15 -13.23
N ILE A 71 -15.79 -5.31 -13.72
CA ILE A 71 -16.17 -5.04 -15.11
C ILE A 71 -17.10 -3.84 -15.11
N PHE A 72 -16.82 -2.88 -15.98
CA PHE A 72 -17.63 -1.67 -16.12
C PHE A 72 -18.24 -1.57 -17.50
N LYS A 73 -19.52 -1.18 -17.60
CA LYS A 73 -20.17 -0.77 -18.83
C LYS A 73 -19.94 0.71 -19.06
N VAL A 74 -19.55 1.07 -20.28
CA VAL A 74 -19.39 2.47 -20.71
C VAL A 74 -20.76 2.99 -21.12
N LEU A 75 -21.30 3.93 -20.35
CA LEU A 75 -22.60 4.56 -20.60
C LEU A 75 -22.47 5.75 -21.56
N ASP A 76 -21.47 6.60 -21.31
CA ASP A 76 -21.20 7.78 -22.12
C ASP A 76 -19.69 8.04 -22.30
N ARG A 77 -19.35 8.68 -23.42
CA ARG A 77 -17.98 9.02 -23.81
C ARG A 77 -17.85 10.54 -23.99
N GLY A 78 -18.10 11.27 -22.91
CA GLY A 78 -17.94 12.73 -22.81
C GLY A 78 -16.53 13.22 -23.13
N ALA A 79 -16.39 14.51 -23.46
CA ALA A 79 -15.15 15.08 -24.02
C ALA A 79 -13.92 14.93 -23.09
N ASP A 80 -14.11 15.04 -21.78
CA ASP A 80 -13.07 15.05 -20.74
C ASP A 80 -13.22 13.91 -19.72
N ARG A 81 -14.32 13.13 -19.77
CA ARG A 81 -14.59 12.03 -18.85
C ARG A 81 -15.50 10.98 -19.49
N TYR A 82 -15.39 9.73 -19.05
CA TYR A 82 -16.37 8.69 -19.33
C TYR A 82 -17.39 8.60 -18.20
N SER A 83 -18.61 8.17 -18.52
CA SER A 83 -19.55 7.67 -17.52
C SER A 83 -19.57 6.16 -17.57
N VAL A 84 -19.31 5.50 -16.43
CA VAL A 84 -19.29 4.03 -16.36
C VAL A 84 -20.13 3.51 -15.20
N GLU A 85 -20.59 2.28 -15.34
CA GLU A 85 -21.36 1.55 -14.31
C GLU A 85 -20.76 0.16 -14.10
N GLU A 86 -20.53 -0.24 -12.85
CA GLU A 86 -20.01 -1.58 -12.54
C GLU A 86 -21.10 -2.63 -12.78
N ILE A 87 -20.72 -3.76 -13.38
CA ILE A 87 -21.62 -4.88 -13.62
C ILE A 87 -21.69 -5.76 -12.38
N GLU A 88 -22.86 -5.74 -11.73
CA GLU A 88 -23.15 -6.42 -10.46
C GLU A 88 -22.78 -7.92 -10.46
N GLU A 89 -22.97 -8.62 -11.59
CA GLU A 89 -22.67 -10.05 -11.71
C GLU A 89 -21.23 -10.42 -11.30
N TYR A 90 -20.29 -9.50 -11.50
CA TYR A 90 -18.86 -9.73 -11.28
C TYR A 90 -18.33 -9.11 -9.99
N VAL A 91 -19.12 -8.33 -9.26
CA VAL A 91 -18.72 -7.65 -8.01
C VAL A 91 -18.20 -8.64 -6.97
N LYS A 92 -18.72 -9.87 -6.94
CA LYS A 92 -18.25 -10.94 -6.05
C LYS A 92 -16.77 -11.32 -6.22
N TYR A 93 -16.15 -10.95 -7.35
CA TYR A 93 -14.71 -11.15 -7.63
C TYR A 93 -13.88 -9.88 -7.41
N THR A 94 -14.51 -8.70 -7.35
CA THR A 94 -13.85 -7.40 -7.19
C THR A 94 -13.05 -7.39 -5.88
N GLY A 95 -11.76 -7.05 -5.98
CA GLY A 95 -10.82 -7.07 -4.88
C GLY A 95 -10.44 -8.46 -4.37
N ARG A 96 -10.89 -9.56 -4.99
CA ARG A 96 -10.64 -10.94 -4.54
C ARG A 96 -9.89 -11.79 -5.56
N LEU A 97 -10.23 -11.65 -6.83
CA LEU A 97 -9.60 -12.40 -7.90
C LEU A 97 -8.24 -11.78 -8.24
N ILE A 98 -7.18 -12.56 -8.12
CA ILE A 98 -5.82 -12.18 -8.54
C ILE A 98 -5.47 -12.97 -9.80
N LEU A 99 -5.07 -12.25 -10.84
CA LEU A 99 -4.63 -12.79 -12.12
C LEU A 99 -3.11 -12.65 -12.24
N SER A 100 -2.46 -13.65 -12.83
CA SER A 100 -1.08 -13.56 -13.31
C SER A 100 -1.08 -13.11 -14.76
N PHE A 101 -0.32 -12.06 -15.05
CA PHE A 101 -0.14 -11.51 -16.39
C PHE A 101 1.19 -10.79 -16.51
N TYR A 102 2.04 -11.28 -17.41
CA TYR A 102 3.34 -10.68 -17.69
C TYR A 102 3.20 -9.46 -18.60
N ARG A 103 3.39 -8.27 -18.02
CA ARG A 103 3.43 -7.01 -18.75
C ARG A 103 4.86 -6.72 -19.21
N TYR A 104 5.18 -7.11 -20.44
CA TYR A 104 6.52 -6.89 -21.00
C TYR A 104 6.84 -5.40 -21.18
N GLN A 105 8.13 -5.03 -21.15
CA GLN A 105 8.59 -3.63 -21.13
C GLN A 105 8.10 -2.75 -22.31
N GLY A 106 7.76 -3.35 -23.45
CA GLY A 106 7.23 -2.64 -24.62
C GLY A 106 5.73 -2.32 -24.53
N MET A 107 5.00 -2.88 -23.57
CA MET A 107 3.55 -2.70 -23.41
C MET A 107 3.21 -1.38 -22.70
N ARG A 108 3.19 -0.29 -23.48
CA ARG A 108 2.89 1.07 -22.99
C ARG A 108 1.40 1.39 -23.04
N GLY A 109 0.93 2.22 -22.11
CA GLY A 109 -0.46 2.66 -22.01
C GLY A 109 -1.29 1.85 -21.02
N ARG A 110 -2.56 2.23 -20.83
CA ARG A 110 -3.46 1.59 -19.85
C ARG A 110 -4.59 0.77 -20.47
N ALA A 111 -4.91 1.01 -21.73
CA ALA A 111 -6.08 0.45 -22.41
C ALA A 111 -5.68 -0.44 -23.60
N PHE A 112 -6.13 -1.69 -23.59
CA PHE A 112 -5.82 -2.71 -24.59
C PHE A 112 -7.08 -3.43 -25.05
N TYR A 113 -7.01 -4.18 -26.14
CA TYR A 113 -8.09 -5.06 -26.57
C TYR A 113 -8.03 -6.36 -25.75
N LEU A 114 -9.13 -6.74 -25.10
CA LEU A 114 -9.14 -7.90 -24.21
C LEU A 114 -8.92 -9.20 -24.98
N GLU A 115 -9.50 -9.30 -26.18
CA GLU A 115 -9.37 -10.46 -27.07
C GLU A 115 -7.91 -10.82 -27.41
N SER A 116 -6.99 -9.85 -27.37
CA SER A 116 -5.56 -10.09 -27.63
C SER A 116 -4.76 -10.58 -26.41
N HIS A 117 -5.39 -10.57 -25.22
CA HIS A 117 -4.70 -10.80 -23.93
C HIS A 117 -5.39 -11.83 -23.04
N ILE A 118 -6.68 -12.13 -23.24
CA ILE A 118 -7.48 -12.97 -22.33
C ILE A 118 -6.87 -14.35 -22.07
N GLU A 119 -6.34 -15.02 -23.10
CA GLU A 119 -5.68 -16.33 -22.98
C GLU A 119 -4.38 -16.30 -22.17
N LYS A 120 -3.81 -15.11 -21.94
CA LYS A 120 -2.59 -14.89 -21.14
C LYS A 120 -2.92 -14.51 -19.70
N LEU A 121 -4.18 -14.20 -19.38
CA LEU A 121 -4.63 -13.87 -18.03
C LEU A 121 -4.94 -15.17 -17.27
N LEU A 122 -4.01 -15.60 -16.42
CA LEU A 122 -4.17 -16.84 -15.66
C LEU A 122 -4.71 -16.53 -14.26
N VAL A 123 -5.71 -17.27 -13.80
CA VAL A 123 -6.18 -17.16 -12.41
C VAL A 123 -5.07 -17.65 -11.47
N SER A 124 -4.52 -16.75 -10.66
CA SER A 124 -3.49 -17.08 -9.67
C SER A 124 -4.10 -17.44 -8.32
N GLN A 125 -5.09 -16.68 -7.87
CA GLN A 125 -5.71 -16.85 -6.56
C GLN A 125 -7.10 -16.21 -6.51
N ILE A 126 -7.98 -16.74 -5.66
CA ILE A 126 -9.22 -16.08 -5.26
C ILE A 126 -9.19 -15.94 -3.75
N LEU A 127 -9.15 -14.70 -3.25
CA LEU A 127 -9.15 -14.42 -1.82
C LEU A 127 -10.51 -14.71 -1.19
N GLU A 128 -10.51 -15.16 0.06
CA GLU A 128 -11.74 -15.40 0.83
C GLU A 128 -12.55 -14.11 1.00
N SER A 129 -11.87 -13.00 1.33
CA SER A 129 -12.43 -11.65 1.43
C SER A 129 -11.69 -10.67 0.51
N PRO A 130 -12.27 -9.49 0.18
CA PRO A 130 -11.56 -8.47 -0.58
C PRO A 130 -10.24 -8.07 0.08
N TYR A 131 -9.23 -7.78 -0.74
CA TYR A 131 -7.94 -7.27 -0.32
C TYR A 131 -8.09 -5.92 0.39
N THR A 132 -7.44 -5.79 1.54
CA THR A 132 -7.51 -4.64 2.45
C THR A 132 -6.09 -4.24 2.89
N GLY A 133 -5.15 -4.29 1.96
CA GLY A 133 -3.73 -4.09 2.27
C GLY A 133 -3.00 -5.38 2.67
N GLU A 134 -1.70 -5.22 2.85
CA GLU A 134 -0.72 -6.31 2.97
C GLU A 134 -1.00 -7.20 4.18
N VAL A 135 -0.91 -8.52 4.00
CA VAL A 135 -0.96 -9.49 5.09
C VAL A 135 0.28 -9.33 5.95
N PHE A 136 0.17 -9.58 7.26
CA PHE A 136 1.31 -9.51 8.17
C PHE A 136 2.49 -10.36 7.63
N PRO A 137 3.63 -9.73 7.28
CA PRO A 137 4.69 -10.39 6.52
C PRO A 137 5.59 -11.28 7.39
N GLY A 138 5.28 -11.38 8.69
CA GLY A 138 6.19 -11.89 9.68
C GLY A 138 7.10 -10.77 10.21
N TYR A 139 7.50 -10.95 11.45
CA TYR A 139 8.33 -10.01 12.21
C TYR A 139 9.61 -9.56 11.51
N ASP A 140 10.37 -10.51 10.98
CA ASP A 140 11.67 -10.27 10.35
C ASP A 140 11.57 -9.52 9.01
N ASN A 141 10.36 -9.44 8.45
CA ASN A 141 10.08 -8.82 7.16
C ASN A 141 9.39 -7.46 7.29
N ILE A 142 9.20 -6.93 8.51
CA ILE A 142 8.65 -5.59 8.70
C ILE A 142 9.70 -4.57 8.29
N ASN A 143 9.51 -3.96 7.13
CA ASN A 143 10.36 -2.95 6.52
C ASN A 143 9.55 -2.11 5.52
N HIS A 144 8.59 -1.34 6.03
CA HIS A 144 7.50 -0.76 5.22
C HIS A 144 7.52 0.76 5.27
N ASP A 145 7.22 1.38 4.15
CA ASP A 145 7.03 2.83 4.08
C ASP A 145 5.80 3.23 4.91
N PHE A 146 5.83 4.43 5.51
CA PHE A 146 4.75 4.92 6.36
C PHE A 146 3.40 4.93 5.64
N SER A 147 3.37 5.26 4.35
CA SER A 147 2.15 5.24 3.53
C SER A 147 1.44 3.89 3.54
N VAL A 148 2.18 2.79 3.44
CA VAL A 148 1.61 1.43 3.46
C VAL A 148 1.06 1.11 4.86
N LEU A 149 1.83 1.41 5.90
CA LEU A 149 1.44 1.10 7.27
C LEU A 149 0.28 1.96 7.78
N LYS A 150 0.13 3.19 7.28
CA LYS A 150 -0.94 4.12 7.69
C LYS A 150 -2.32 3.53 7.39
N HIS A 151 -2.51 2.92 6.22
CA HIS A 151 -3.74 2.20 5.89
C HIS A 151 -3.96 0.99 6.82
N ILE A 152 -2.92 0.19 7.06
CA ILE A 152 -2.99 -1.00 7.92
C ILE A 152 -3.43 -0.63 9.34
N VAL A 153 -2.89 0.47 9.89
CA VAL A 153 -3.27 0.98 11.20
C VAL A 153 -4.66 1.61 11.20
N SER A 154 -5.05 2.35 10.17
CA SER A 154 -6.35 3.04 10.13
C SER A 154 -7.54 2.07 10.13
N ILE A 155 -7.40 0.90 9.49
CA ILE A 155 -8.42 -0.16 9.50
C ILE A 155 -8.23 -1.15 10.65
N GLU A 156 -7.24 -0.94 11.52
CA GLU A 156 -6.83 -1.85 12.58
C GLU A 156 -6.69 -3.31 12.12
N LYS A 157 -5.96 -3.52 11.02
CA LYS A 157 -5.90 -4.82 10.34
C LYS A 157 -5.53 -5.94 11.34
N LEU A 158 -6.41 -6.93 11.47
CA LEU A 158 -6.43 -7.86 12.60
C LEU A 158 -5.15 -8.68 12.77
N ASP A 159 -4.58 -9.18 11.67
CA ASP A 159 -3.35 -9.97 11.67
C ASP A 159 -2.14 -9.15 12.17
N TRP A 160 -1.99 -7.92 11.68
CA TRP A 160 -0.96 -7.00 12.16
C TRP A 160 -1.18 -6.57 13.62
N LYS A 161 -2.40 -6.14 13.97
CA LYS A 161 -2.71 -5.69 15.33
C LYS A 161 -2.48 -6.82 16.33
N THR A 162 -2.94 -8.03 16.04
CA THR A 162 -2.75 -9.19 16.91
C THR A 162 -1.28 -9.53 17.11
N ALA A 163 -0.48 -9.50 16.04
CA ALA A 163 0.95 -9.79 16.11
C ALA A 163 1.73 -8.73 16.90
N LEU A 164 1.36 -7.45 16.78
CA LEU A 164 2.17 -6.34 17.31
C LEU A 164 1.69 -5.77 18.65
N GLN A 165 0.45 -6.02 19.07
CA GLN A 165 -0.14 -5.40 20.27
C GLN A 165 0.46 -5.90 21.59
N ASN A 166 0.92 -7.16 21.64
CA ASN A 166 1.42 -7.80 22.86
C ASN A 166 2.90 -8.17 22.77
N ILE A 167 3.70 -7.33 22.11
CA ILE A 167 5.14 -7.48 22.04
C ILE A 167 5.84 -6.16 22.34
N LYS A 168 7.00 -6.27 22.98
CA LYS A 168 7.99 -5.19 23.11
C LYS A 168 9.00 -5.32 21.97
N GLY A 169 9.77 -4.28 21.72
CA GLY A 169 10.78 -4.35 20.67
C GLY A 169 11.54 -3.06 20.46
N VAL A 170 12.58 -3.16 19.62
CA VAL A 170 13.36 -2.03 19.13
C VAL A 170 13.09 -1.89 17.64
N TYR A 171 12.80 -0.69 17.18
CA TYR A 171 12.51 -0.38 15.78
C TYR A 171 13.41 0.74 15.26
N LEU A 172 13.47 0.84 13.95
CA LEU A 172 14.19 1.85 13.19
C LEU A 172 13.20 2.59 12.29
N ILE A 173 13.28 3.92 12.29
CA ILE A 173 12.62 4.76 11.29
C ILE A 173 13.72 5.39 10.44
N VAL A 174 13.70 5.17 9.14
CA VAL A 174 14.68 5.72 8.19
C VAL A 174 14.00 6.78 7.32
N ASP A 175 14.60 7.96 7.22
CA ASP A 175 14.23 8.98 6.24
C ASP A 175 14.94 8.68 4.91
N LYS A 176 14.18 8.18 3.94
CA LYS A 176 14.69 7.81 2.61
C LYS A 176 15.26 8.99 1.83
N SER A 177 14.87 10.23 2.14
CA SER A 177 15.31 11.42 1.41
C SER A 177 16.76 11.83 1.71
N ASN A 178 17.27 11.46 2.90
CA ASN A 178 18.58 11.90 3.38
C ASN A 178 19.40 10.79 4.07
N GLY A 179 18.83 9.60 4.26
CA GLY A 179 19.49 8.45 4.87
C GLY A 179 19.62 8.50 6.39
N LYS A 180 19.14 9.55 7.06
CA LYS A 180 19.14 9.63 8.52
C LYS A 180 18.15 8.63 9.12
N ALA A 181 18.46 8.17 10.31
CA ALA A 181 17.64 7.19 11.01
C ALA A 181 17.37 7.58 12.47
N TYR A 182 16.26 7.07 12.97
CA TYR A 182 15.82 7.16 14.35
C TYR A 182 15.63 5.74 14.89
N VAL A 183 16.28 5.42 16.01
CA VAL A 183 16.05 4.19 16.75
C VAL A 183 15.14 4.51 17.93
N GLY A 184 14.07 3.73 18.08
CA GLY A 184 13.18 3.81 19.23
C GLY A 184 12.82 2.43 19.74
N SER A 185 12.17 2.38 20.90
CA SER A 185 11.64 1.13 21.44
C SER A 185 10.19 1.25 21.89
N ALA A 186 9.54 0.09 21.94
CA ALA A 186 8.26 -0.12 22.59
C ALA A 186 8.51 -0.93 23.86
N TYR A 187 8.50 -0.23 25.00
CA TYR A 187 8.54 -0.78 26.35
C TYR A 187 7.23 -0.47 27.08
N GLY A 188 7.04 -0.99 28.28
CA GLY A 188 5.78 -0.91 29.02
C GLY A 188 4.67 -1.76 28.40
N GLU A 189 3.41 -1.41 28.69
CA GLU A 189 2.26 -2.28 28.41
C GLU A 189 1.57 -2.04 27.07
N SER A 190 1.90 -0.95 26.36
CA SER A 190 1.18 -0.54 25.15
C SER A 190 1.55 -1.34 23.89
N GLY A 191 2.70 -2.03 23.92
CA GLY A 191 3.20 -2.84 22.81
C GLY A 191 3.65 -2.07 21.57
N LEU A 192 4.24 -2.80 20.61
CA LEU A 192 4.78 -2.24 19.38
C LEU A 192 3.70 -1.62 18.49
N TRP A 193 2.50 -2.21 18.45
CA TRP A 193 1.36 -1.67 17.68
C TRP A 193 1.03 -0.23 18.07
N SER A 194 0.91 0.04 19.38
CA SER A 194 0.58 1.38 19.88
C SER A 194 1.66 2.40 19.54
N ARG A 195 2.94 2.02 19.67
CA ARG A 195 4.05 2.88 19.27
C ARG A 195 4.03 3.15 17.77
N MET A 196 3.91 2.13 16.94
CA MET A 196 3.85 2.27 15.48
C MET A 196 2.68 3.18 15.07
N ALA A 197 1.49 2.97 15.63
CA ALA A 197 0.32 3.81 15.39
C ALA A 197 0.53 5.27 15.80
N CYS A 198 1.23 5.52 16.91
CA CYS A 198 1.57 6.87 17.35
C CYS A 198 2.44 7.61 16.31
N TYR A 199 3.49 6.96 15.79
CA TYR A 199 4.32 7.55 14.73
C TYR A 199 3.55 7.76 13.43
N LEU A 200 2.69 6.82 13.03
CA LEU A 200 1.90 6.95 11.81
C LEU A 200 0.80 8.02 11.91
N GLY A 201 0.28 8.26 13.11
CA GLY A 201 -0.73 9.29 13.36
C GLY A 201 -0.16 10.70 13.54
N THR A 202 1.06 10.83 14.06
CA THR A 202 1.69 12.14 14.34
C THR A 202 2.82 12.51 13.37
N GLY A 203 3.37 11.53 12.66
CA GLY A 203 4.60 11.66 11.87
C GLY A 203 5.89 11.64 12.69
N HIS A 204 5.85 11.98 13.98
CA HIS A 204 7.04 12.19 14.81
C HIS A 204 7.09 11.41 16.12
N GLY A 205 5.98 10.80 16.56
CA GLY A 205 5.92 9.96 17.78
C GLY A 205 6.31 10.68 19.07
N TRP A 206 6.20 12.01 19.08
CA TRP A 206 6.62 12.93 20.15
C TRP A 206 8.13 12.95 20.45
N ASP A 207 8.97 12.56 19.50
CA ASP A 207 10.41 12.80 19.59
C ASP A 207 10.75 14.24 19.18
N ASP A 208 11.58 14.93 19.97
CA ASP A 208 11.87 16.35 19.77
C ASP A 208 12.49 16.67 18.40
N GLN A 209 13.42 15.84 17.89
CA GLN A 209 14.03 16.12 16.59
C GLN A 209 13.02 15.87 15.46
N LEU A 210 12.24 14.80 15.57
CA LEU A 210 11.22 14.50 14.58
C LEU A 210 10.08 15.54 14.61
N VAL A 211 9.68 16.03 15.79
CA VAL A 211 8.69 17.12 15.93
C VAL A 211 9.18 18.35 15.16
N ASN A 212 10.42 18.79 15.42
CA ASN A 212 11.01 19.93 14.72
C ASN A 212 11.10 19.68 13.21
N LEU A 213 11.45 18.46 12.78
CA LEU A 213 11.51 18.10 11.37
C LEU A 213 10.14 18.22 10.69
N ILE A 214 9.09 17.65 11.29
CA ILE A 214 7.73 17.68 10.73
C ILE A 214 7.16 19.10 10.73
N GLN A 215 7.38 19.89 11.79
CA GLN A 215 6.98 21.31 11.79
C GLN A 215 7.62 22.11 10.66
N ASN A 216 8.87 21.81 10.30
CA ASN A 216 9.59 22.52 9.24
C ASN A 216 9.26 22.00 7.83
N LYS A 217 8.91 20.72 7.68
CA LYS A 217 8.69 20.06 6.37
C LYS A 217 7.23 19.87 6.00
N GLY A 218 6.33 19.96 6.97
CA GLY A 218 4.90 19.70 6.82
C GLY A 218 4.50 18.28 7.18
N ASP A 219 3.21 18.10 7.50
CA ASP A 219 2.65 16.86 8.06
C ASP A 219 2.75 15.65 7.11
N GLU A 220 2.72 15.89 5.80
CA GLU A 220 2.84 14.82 4.79
C GLU A 220 4.28 14.30 4.63
N TYR A 221 5.27 14.97 5.20
CA TYR A 221 6.67 14.62 5.00
C TYR A 221 7.01 13.21 5.48
N ALA A 222 6.54 12.84 6.68
CA ALA A 222 6.76 11.50 7.23
C ALA A 222 6.15 10.43 6.33
N ASN A 223 4.92 10.64 5.88
CA ASN A 223 4.19 9.70 5.04
C ASN A 223 4.92 9.39 3.72
N ALA A 224 5.52 10.43 3.11
CA ALA A 224 6.26 10.29 1.86
C ALA A 224 7.67 9.68 2.04
N ASN A 225 8.35 10.03 3.13
CA ASN A 225 9.80 9.80 3.25
C ASN A 225 10.20 8.74 4.27
N PHE A 226 9.37 8.42 5.25
CA PHE A 226 9.76 7.52 6.33
C PHE A 226 9.46 6.05 6.00
N ARG A 227 10.36 5.20 6.48
CA ARG A 227 10.22 3.74 6.48
C ARG A 227 10.39 3.22 7.89
N PHE A 228 9.50 2.35 8.33
CA PHE A 228 9.55 1.67 9.62
C PHE A 228 10.10 0.25 9.45
N THR A 229 11.08 -0.12 10.28
CA THR A 229 11.71 -1.44 10.31
C THR A 229 11.74 -1.97 11.74
N LEU A 230 11.43 -3.24 11.93
CA LEU A 230 11.58 -3.90 13.23
C LEU A 230 12.99 -4.49 13.35
N LEU A 231 13.74 -4.09 14.39
CA LEU A 231 15.11 -4.57 14.62
C LEU A 231 15.17 -5.75 15.59
N GLU A 232 14.41 -5.66 16.68
CA GLU A 232 14.37 -6.69 17.72
C GLU A 232 12.97 -6.86 18.30
N ILE A 233 12.67 -8.08 18.72
CA ILE A 233 11.41 -8.43 19.37
C ILE A 233 11.70 -9.04 20.71
N HIS A 234 10.87 -8.64 21.67
CA HIS A 234 10.92 -9.09 23.04
C HIS A 234 9.50 -9.38 23.54
N GLY A 235 9.37 -10.39 24.40
CA GLY A 235 8.11 -10.68 25.06
C GLY A 235 7.74 -9.59 26.07
N MET A 236 6.45 -9.49 26.43
CA MET A 236 5.97 -8.50 27.41
C MET A 236 6.59 -8.67 28.80
N TYR A 237 7.07 -9.89 29.13
CA TYR A 237 7.77 -10.19 30.37
C TYR A 237 9.19 -9.60 30.46
N SER A 238 9.76 -9.11 29.35
CA SER A 238 11.05 -8.42 29.37
C SER A 238 10.94 -7.12 30.15
N SER A 239 11.90 -6.86 31.04
CA SER A 239 11.92 -5.62 31.83
C SER A 239 12.15 -4.40 30.94
N ASP A 240 11.56 -3.27 31.31
CA ASP A 240 11.68 -2.03 30.54
C ASP A 240 13.13 -1.55 30.46
N ASP A 241 13.89 -1.66 31.55
CA ASP A 241 15.33 -1.33 31.59
C ASP A 241 16.13 -2.14 30.56
N PHE A 242 15.79 -3.42 30.37
CA PHE A 242 16.45 -4.25 29.38
C PHE A 242 16.15 -3.77 27.96
N ILE A 243 14.89 -3.44 27.65
CA ILE A 243 14.49 -2.91 26.34
C ILE A 243 15.15 -1.56 26.04
N ILE A 244 15.20 -0.66 27.02
CA ILE A 244 15.88 0.64 26.91
C ILE A 244 17.39 0.44 26.68
N GLY A 245 17.99 -0.57 27.32
CA GLY A 245 19.37 -0.98 27.05
C GLY A 245 19.58 -1.47 25.62
N ARG A 246 18.64 -2.26 25.06
CA ARG A 246 18.68 -2.69 23.66
C ARG A 246 18.51 -1.52 22.68
N GLU A 247 17.65 -0.57 22.98
CA GLU A 247 17.50 0.66 22.20
C GLU A 247 18.83 1.43 22.14
N SER A 248 19.47 1.63 23.30
CA SER A 248 20.76 2.31 23.41
C SER A 248 21.87 1.58 22.64
N TYR A 249 21.87 0.25 22.68
CA TYR A 249 22.78 -0.58 21.90
C TYR A 249 22.65 -0.32 20.39
N TRP A 250 21.41 -0.26 19.87
CA TRP A 250 21.18 0.00 18.44
C TRP A 250 21.50 1.43 18.03
N LYS A 251 21.20 2.42 18.88
CA LYS A 251 21.60 3.81 18.67
C LYS A 251 23.10 3.96 18.46
N GLU A 252 23.89 3.28 19.28
CA GLU A 252 25.36 3.28 19.18
C GLU A 252 25.82 2.54 17.92
N LYS A 253 25.32 1.31 17.69
CA LYS A 253 25.68 0.47 16.54
C LYS A 253 25.42 1.14 15.19
N LEU A 254 24.34 1.90 15.10
CA LEU A 254 23.92 2.58 13.87
C LEU A 254 24.33 4.06 13.85
N GLY A 255 24.95 4.57 14.91
CA GLY A 255 25.41 5.95 15.02
C GLY A 255 24.28 6.99 14.95
N THR A 256 23.04 6.66 15.35
CA THR A 256 21.89 7.54 15.15
C THR A 256 21.86 8.75 16.08
N ARG A 257 22.70 8.77 17.12
CA ARG A 257 22.92 9.97 17.96
C ARG A 257 23.78 11.03 17.27
N VAL A 258 24.73 10.60 16.44
CA VAL A 258 25.69 11.49 15.79
C VAL A 258 25.22 11.87 14.39
N HIS A 259 24.63 10.91 13.68
CA HIS A 259 24.27 11.05 12.26
C HIS A 259 22.77 10.92 11.98
N GLY A 260 21.96 10.64 13.01
CA GLY A 260 20.53 10.39 12.89
C GLY A 260 19.68 11.45 13.60
N TYR A 261 18.51 11.02 14.06
CA TYR A 261 17.51 11.85 14.73
C TYR A 261 17.43 11.63 16.25
N ASN A 262 18.25 10.74 16.83
CA ASN A 262 18.21 10.53 18.27
C ASN A 262 19.00 11.63 19.00
N SER A 263 18.36 12.33 19.94
CA SER A 263 19.03 13.29 20.84
C SER A 263 19.51 12.69 22.17
N ASN A 264 18.99 11.52 22.53
CA ASN A 264 19.17 10.86 23.83
C ASN A 264 20.01 9.59 23.75
#